data_AF-A0A4Q7FT77-F1
#
_entry.id   AF-A0A4Q7FT77-F1
#
_cell.length_a   1.000
_cell.length_b   1.000
_cell.length_c   1.000
_cell.angle_alpha   90.00
_cell.angle_beta   90.00
_cell.angle_gamma   90.00
#
_symmetry.space_group_name_H-M   'P 1'
#
loop_
_entity.id
_entity.type
_entity.pdbx_description
1 polymer ?
#
loop_
_entity_poly.entity_id
_entity_poly.type
_entity_poly.pdbx_seq_one_letter_code
_entity_poly.pdbx_strand_id
1 'polypeptide(L)'
;MTPQRYIEQICQPNFDEFAAEPTSIRRAWSTATALFHFIDCLAVQRGQRTSIIRDEVEAGFPQFQALADIANSSKHFELDRGSRKGLSVEDFKIGRGAAFSDGSYFSDGTSFSDAPDVIRIEFKGEQIDVLTLCRQALAHLKTKYG
;
A
#
# COMPACT_ATOMS: atom_id res chain seq x y z
N MET A 1 6.55 21.07 4.15
CA MET A 1 5.39 20.61 3.35
C MET A 1 4.28 20.25 4.33
N THR A 2 3.01 20.60 4.06
CA THR A 2 1.89 20.18 4.91
C THR A 2 1.43 18.77 4.53
N PRO A 3 0.76 18.00 5.41
CA PRO A 3 0.25 16.68 5.08
C PRO A 3 -0.72 16.70 3.92
N GLN A 4 -1.65 17.66 3.90
CA GLN A 4 -2.57 17.85 2.79
C GLN A 4 -1.82 18.03 1.47
N ARG A 5 -0.79 18.90 1.42
CA ARG A 5 0.02 19.09 0.21
C ARG A 5 0.83 17.85 -0.16
N TYR A 6 1.29 17.06 0.81
CA TYR A 6 1.97 15.79 0.54
C TYR A 6 1.00 14.79 -0.10
N ILE A 7 -0.23 14.70 0.42
CA ILE A 7 -1.27 13.85 -0.17
C ILE A 7 -1.58 14.28 -1.60
N GLU A 8 -1.83 15.58 -1.82
CA GLU A 8 -2.20 16.12 -3.13
C GLU A 8 -1.08 16.05 -4.18
N GLN A 9 0.17 16.30 -3.77
CA GLN A 9 1.30 16.43 -4.71
C GLN A 9 2.11 15.15 -4.86
N ILE A 10 2.05 14.23 -3.89
CA ILE A 10 2.88 13.01 -3.87
C ILE A 10 2.01 11.76 -3.85
N CYS A 11 1.17 11.56 -2.83
CA CYS A 11 0.42 10.30 -2.69
C CYS A 11 -0.61 10.10 -3.81
N GLN A 12 -1.43 11.12 -4.08
CA GLN A 12 -2.50 11.05 -5.07
C GLN A 12 -1.97 10.80 -6.48
N PRO A 13 -0.96 11.54 -7.00
CA PRO A 13 -0.45 11.30 -8.35
C PRO A 13 0.20 9.92 -8.50
N ASN A 14 0.95 9.45 -7.49
CA ASN A 14 1.51 8.09 -7.52
C ASN A 14 0.39 7.04 -7.60
N PHE A 15 -0.67 7.21 -6.80
CA PHE A 15 -1.82 6.31 -6.83
C PHE A 15 -2.55 6.34 -8.17
N ASP A 16 -2.80 7.52 -8.74
CA ASP A 16 -3.50 7.66 -10.03
C ASP A 16 -2.71 6.98 -11.15
N GLU A 17 -1.39 7.18 -11.16
CA GLU A 17 -0.49 6.50 -12.10
C GLU A 17 -0.52 4.97 -11.93
N PHE A 18 -0.53 4.47 -10.69
CA PHE A 18 -0.61 3.03 -10.44
C PHE A 18 -2.00 2.47 -10.77
N ALA A 19 -3.07 3.19 -10.48
CA ALA A 19 -4.44 2.80 -10.83
C ALA A 19 -4.64 2.73 -12.35
N ALA A 20 -3.93 3.55 -13.13
CA ALA A 20 -3.92 3.47 -14.59
C ALA A 20 -3.14 2.26 -15.13
N GLU A 21 -2.16 1.74 -14.38
CA GLU A 21 -1.37 0.56 -14.75
C GLU A 21 -1.24 -0.44 -13.56
N PRO A 22 -2.33 -1.17 -13.21
CA PRO A 22 -2.41 -1.99 -11.99
C PRO A 22 -1.43 -3.18 -11.90
N THR A 23 -0.81 -3.55 -13.01
CA THR A 23 0.18 -4.64 -13.12
C THR A 23 1.63 -4.16 -13.06
N SER A 24 1.85 -2.84 -12.90
CA SER A 24 3.19 -2.25 -12.87
C SER A 24 3.80 -2.34 -11.47
N ILE A 25 4.72 -3.28 -11.26
CA ILE A 25 5.45 -3.47 -9.98
C ILE A 25 6.13 -2.17 -9.53
N ARG A 26 6.76 -1.44 -10.48
CA ARG A 26 7.43 -0.16 -10.19
C ARG A 26 6.46 0.87 -9.61
N ARG A 27 5.26 0.98 -10.18
CA ARG A 27 4.24 1.94 -9.72
C ARG A 27 3.59 1.49 -8.42
N ALA A 28 3.38 0.19 -8.23
CA ALA A 28 2.94 -0.38 -6.97
C ALA A 28 3.92 -0.03 -5.83
N TRP A 29 5.21 -0.29 -6.06
CA TRP A 29 6.27 0.01 -5.10
C TRP A 29 6.40 1.51 -4.82
N SER A 30 6.38 2.35 -5.85
CA SER A 30 6.45 3.82 -5.70
C SER A 30 5.27 4.37 -4.89
N THR A 31 4.06 3.88 -5.19
CA THR A 31 2.83 4.30 -4.48
C THR A 31 2.85 3.88 -3.01
N ALA A 32 3.19 2.63 -2.72
CA ALA A 32 3.28 2.16 -1.35
C ALA A 32 4.39 2.90 -0.56
N THR A 33 5.53 3.17 -1.20
CA THR A 33 6.62 3.98 -0.65
C THR A 33 6.15 5.39 -0.30
N ALA A 34 5.46 6.07 -1.21
CA ALA A 34 4.91 7.41 -0.98
C ALA A 34 3.90 7.41 0.18
N LEU A 35 2.97 6.45 0.20
CA LEU A 35 1.98 6.32 1.27
C LEU A 35 2.60 6.00 2.62
N PHE A 36 3.62 5.13 2.66
CA PHE A 36 4.35 4.80 3.88
C PHE A 36 5.12 6.02 4.43
N HIS A 37 5.85 6.75 3.58
CA HIS A 37 6.65 7.92 3.98
C HIS A 37 5.83 9.17 4.31
N PHE A 38 4.50 9.13 4.18
CA PHE A 38 3.62 10.17 4.72
C PHE A 38 3.84 10.39 6.23
N ILE A 39 4.19 9.34 6.98
CA ILE A 39 4.49 9.44 8.42
C ILE A 39 5.66 10.38 8.71
N ASP A 40 6.62 10.49 7.80
CA ASP A 40 7.76 11.39 7.98
C ASP A 40 7.32 12.85 7.84
N CYS A 41 6.41 13.14 6.90
CA CYS A 41 5.81 14.46 6.76
C CYS A 41 5.03 14.85 8.02
N LEU A 42 4.22 13.93 8.56
CA LEU A 42 3.47 14.14 9.80
C LEU A 42 4.40 14.33 11.01
N ALA A 43 5.43 13.51 11.13
CA ALA A 43 6.40 13.57 12.23
C ALA A 43 7.10 14.94 12.27
N VAL A 44 7.56 15.41 11.11
CA VAL A 44 8.19 16.74 10.99
C VAL A 44 7.21 17.85 11.34
N GLN A 45 5.98 17.80 10.82
CA GLN A 45 4.99 18.86 11.08
C GLN A 45 4.58 18.91 12.56
N ARG A 46 4.45 17.75 13.22
CA ARG A 46 4.02 17.65 14.63
C ARG A 46 5.18 17.74 15.62
N GLY A 47 6.43 17.75 15.17
CA GLY A 47 7.60 17.70 16.04
C GLY A 47 7.69 16.41 16.86
N GLN A 48 7.16 15.31 16.33
CA GLN A 48 7.08 14.02 17.00
C GLN A 48 8.03 13.00 16.36
N ARG A 49 8.36 11.94 17.11
CA ARG A 49 9.13 10.81 16.54
C ARG A 49 8.26 10.03 15.56
N THR A 50 8.85 9.59 14.46
CA THR A 50 8.18 8.78 13.42
C THR A 50 7.56 7.50 13.98
N SER A 51 8.16 6.88 15.01
CA SER A 51 7.59 5.72 15.68
C SER A 51 6.22 6.00 16.31
N ILE A 52 6.03 7.17 16.92
CA ILE A 52 4.76 7.55 17.56
C ILE A 52 3.68 7.78 16.49
N ILE A 53 4.05 8.46 15.40
CA ILE A 53 3.14 8.69 14.27
C ILE A 53 2.75 7.35 13.64
N ARG A 54 3.73 6.46 13.47
CA ARG A 54 3.49 5.12 12.94
C ARG A 54 2.48 4.35 13.77
N ASP A 55 2.65 4.31 15.09
CA ASP A 55 1.71 3.64 16.00
C ASP A 55 0.29 4.22 15.88
N GLU A 56 0.17 5.55 15.76
CA GLU A 56 -1.12 6.25 15.57
C GLU A 56 -1.79 5.91 14.23
N VAL A 57 -1.01 5.81 13.16
CA VAL A 57 -1.50 5.46 11.83
C VAL A 57 -1.86 3.98 11.77
N GLU A 58 -1.04 3.09 12.31
CA GLU A 58 -1.30 1.64 12.38
C GLU A 58 -2.55 1.33 13.22
N ALA A 59 -2.79 2.08 14.31
CA ALA A 59 -4.02 1.95 15.08
C ALA A 59 -5.28 2.32 14.28
N GLY A 60 -5.17 3.26 13.33
CA GLY A 60 -6.26 3.68 12.46
C GLY A 60 -6.39 2.86 11.17
N PHE A 61 -5.28 2.25 10.71
CA PHE A 61 -5.19 1.45 9.51
C PHE A 61 -4.24 0.26 9.76
N PRO A 62 -4.74 -0.87 10.31
CA PRO A 62 -3.89 -2.01 10.71
C PRO A 62 -3.06 -2.63 9.59
N GLN A 63 -3.47 -2.43 8.34
CA GLN A 63 -2.75 -2.89 7.14
C GLN A 63 -1.58 -1.96 6.76
N PHE A 64 -1.34 -0.87 7.49
CA PHE A 64 -0.23 0.05 7.21
C PHE A 64 1.14 -0.63 7.23
N GLN A 65 1.32 -1.67 8.06
CA GLN A 65 2.53 -2.50 8.06
C GLN A 65 2.80 -3.15 6.69
N ALA A 66 1.77 -3.53 5.92
CA ALA A 66 1.97 -4.09 4.59
C ALA A 66 2.59 -3.05 3.63
N LEU A 67 2.20 -1.77 3.75
CA LEU A 67 2.85 -0.69 2.99
C LEU A 67 4.33 -0.54 3.37
N ALA A 68 4.64 -0.66 4.66
CA ALA A 68 6.03 -0.62 5.13
C ALA A 68 6.85 -1.77 4.53
N ASP A 69 6.30 -2.98 4.48
CA ASP A 69 6.99 -4.16 3.95
C ASP A 69 7.19 -4.03 2.43
N ILE A 70 6.19 -3.54 1.69
CA ILE A 70 6.29 -3.23 0.26
C ILE A 70 7.33 -2.12 0.02
N ALA A 71 7.27 -1.01 0.75
CA ALA A 71 8.18 0.11 0.57
C ALA A 71 9.65 -0.30 0.80
N ASN A 72 9.87 -1.21 1.76
CA ASN A 72 11.20 -1.73 2.07
C ASN A 72 11.61 -2.95 1.22
N SER A 73 10.75 -3.47 0.34
CA SER A 73 11.06 -4.68 -0.44
C SER A 73 12.27 -4.53 -1.35
N SER A 74 12.54 -3.31 -1.83
CA SER A 74 13.74 -3.01 -2.62
C SER A 74 15.05 -3.14 -1.83
N LYS A 75 15.00 -3.09 -0.50
CA LYS A 75 16.16 -3.35 0.39
C LYS A 75 16.41 -4.83 0.60
N HIS A 76 15.44 -5.68 0.25
CA HIS A 76 15.46 -7.13 0.45
C HIS A 76 15.63 -7.90 -0.86
N PHE A 77 16.14 -7.25 -1.91
CA PHE A 77 16.48 -7.86 -3.22
C PHE A 77 17.42 -9.08 -3.13
N GLU A 78 18.05 -9.28 -1.98
CA GLU A 78 18.46 -10.52 -1.31
C GLU A 78 19.60 -10.10 -0.38
N LEU A 79 19.45 -10.29 0.92
CA LEU A 79 20.56 -10.43 1.88
C LEU A 79 19.95 -10.90 3.20
N ASP A 80 20.03 -12.20 3.42
CA ASP A 80 19.73 -12.90 4.66
C ASP A 80 20.40 -12.20 5.86
N ARG A 81 19.59 -11.52 6.68
CA ARG A 81 19.97 -11.01 8.01
C ARG A 81 18.79 -11.13 8.97
N GLY A 82 18.44 -12.36 9.33
CA GLY A 82 17.71 -12.65 10.57
C GLY A 82 16.20 -12.93 10.45
N SER A 83 15.59 -13.21 11.61
CA SER A 83 14.37 -14.02 11.80
C SER A 83 13.04 -13.48 11.25
N ARG A 84 13.03 -12.36 10.52
CA ARG A 84 11.85 -11.87 9.80
C ARG A 84 12.12 -11.94 8.30
N LYS A 85 11.46 -12.87 7.61
CA LYS A 85 11.33 -12.77 6.15
C LYS A 85 10.54 -11.49 5.83
N GLY A 86 11.23 -10.45 5.39
CA GLY A 86 10.59 -9.31 4.72
C GLY A 86 10.10 -9.71 3.33
N LEU A 87 9.28 -8.87 2.70
CA LEU A 87 8.90 -9.05 1.30
C LEU A 87 10.08 -8.72 0.37
N SER A 88 10.26 -9.50 -0.69
CA SER A 88 11.17 -9.20 -1.80
C SER A 88 10.39 -8.83 -3.06
N VAL A 89 11.07 -8.42 -4.15
CA VAL A 89 10.39 -8.10 -5.42
C VAL A 89 9.77 -9.35 -6.05
N GLU A 90 10.34 -10.52 -5.79
CA GLU A 90 9.84 -11.83 -6.23
C GLU A 90 8.51 -12.20 -5.56
N ASP A 91 8.15 -11.57 -4.44
CA ASP A 91 6.86 -11.75 -3.78
C ASP A 91 5.72 -10.98 -4.48
N PHE A 92 6.04 -10.10 -5.43
CA PHE A 92 5.05 -9.38 -6.24
C PHE A 92 4.56 -10.29 -7.35
N LYS A 93 3.36 -10.85 -7.17
CA LYS A 93 2.75 -11.75 -8.15
C LYS A 93 1.69 -10.99 -8.93
N ILE A 94 1.75 -11.04 -10.26
CA ILE A 94 0.62 -10.63 -11.08
C ILE A 94 -0.43 -11.74 -11.00
N GLY A 95 -1.65 -11.37 -10.63
CA GLY A 95 -2.78 -12.28 -10.65
C GLY A 95 -4.09 -11.51 -10.69
N ARG A 96 -5.20 -12.22 -10.90
CA ARG A 96 -6.52 -11.58 -10.93
C ARG A 96 -6.83 -10.90 -9.59
N GLY A 97 -7.38 -9.70 -9.68
CA GLY A 97 -7.92 -8.97 -8.53
C GLY A 97 -8.88 -9.85 -7.74
N ALA A 98 -8.78 -9.81 -6.42
CA ALA A 98 -9.71 -10.54 -5.58
C ALA A 98 -11.11 -9.92 -5.74
N ALA A 99 -12.11 -10.74 -6.10
CA ALA A 99 -13.49 -10.44 -5.74
C ALA A 99 -13.53 -10.31 -4.22
N PHE A 100 -14.24 -9.30 -3.72
CA PHE A 100 -14.31 -8.86 -2.33
C PHE A 100 -14.10 -9.98 -1.29
N SER A 101 -13.34 -9.71 -0.23
CA SER A 101 -13.10 -10.65 0.88
C SER A 101 -14.38 -11.02 1.66
N ASP A 102 -15.53 -10.42 1.35
CA ASP A 102 -16.85 -10.71 1.89
C ASP A 102 -17.70 -11.66 1.03
N GLY A 103 -17.17 -12.15 -0.11
CA GLY A 103 -17.89 -13.04 -1.00
C GLY A 103 -19.01 -12.38 -1.81
N SER A 104 -19.09 -11.04 -1.81
CA SER A 104 -20.00 -10.32 -2.71
C SER A 104 -19.52 -10.42 -4.16
N TYR A 105 -20.39 -10.90 -5.04
CA TYR A 105 -20.22 -10.79 -6.49
C TYR A 105 -20.40 -9.33 -6.89
N PHE A 106 -19.71 -8.88 -7.94
CA PHE A 106 -20.03 -7.60 -8.56
C PHE A 106 -21.50 -7.61 -8.98
N SER A 107 -22.27 -6.61 -8.55
CA SER A 107 -23.71 -6.50 -8.80
C SER A 107 -24.09 -6.31 -10.28
N ASP A 108 -23.09 -6.28 -11.17
CA ASP A 108 -23.18 -6.08 -12.61
C ASP A 108 -23.04 -7.37 -13.44
N GLY A 109 -22.86 -8.53 -12.79
CA GLY A 109 -22.71 -9.82 -13.47
C GLY A 109 -21.29 -10.16 -13.91
N THR A 110 -20.28 -9.39 -13.51
CA THR A 110 -18.88 -9.78 -13.70
C THR A 110 -18.46 -10.87 -12.72
N SER A 111 -17.63 -11.79 -13.20
CA SER A 111 -17.14 -12.96 -12.49
C SER A 111 -15.64 -12.85 -12.19
N PHE A 112 -15.09 -13.82 -11.45
CA PHE A 112 -13.66 -13.91 -11.21
C PHE A 112 -12.82 -14.02 -12.50
N SER A 113 -13.41 -14.37 -13.66
CA SER A 113 -12.70 -14.32 -14.94
C SER A 113 -12.57 -12.94 -15.55
N ASP A 114 -13.36 -11.99 -15.08
CA ASP A 114 -13.47 -10.64 -15.61
C ASP A 114 -12.69 -9.62 -14.76
N ALA A 115 -12.18 -10.08 -13.61
CA ALA A 115 -11.34 -9.27 -12.73
C ALA A 115 -10.01 -8.92 -13.43
N PRO A 116 -9.61 -7.63 -13.44
CA PRO A 116 -8.35 -7.21 -14.06
C PRO A 116 -7.16 -7.83 -13.32
N ASP A 117 -6.07 -8.02 -14.06
CA ASP A 117 -4.80 -8.40 -13.44
C ASP A 117 -4.28 -7.26 -12.57
N VAL A 118 -3.85 -7.61 -11.36
CA VAL A 118 -3.28 -6.69 -10.37
C VAL A 118 -2.03 -7.30 -9.74
N ILE A 119 -1.24 -6.44 -9.10
CA ILE A 119 -0.17 -6.89 -8.22
C ILE A 119 -0.76 -7.41 -6.91
N ARG A 120 -0.37 -8.63 -6.54
CA ARG A 120 -0.69 -9.28 -5.28
C ARG A 120 0.58 -9.60 -4.50
N ILE A 121 0.47 -9.55 -3.18
CA ILE A 121 1.51 -10.01 -2.24
C ILE A 121 0.90 -10.94 -1.20
N GLU A 122 1.73 -11.79 -0.60
CA GLU A 122 1.35 -12.54 0.60
C GLU A 122 1.76 -11.75 1.84
N PHE A 123 0.83 -11.48 2.74
CA PHE A 123 1.09 -10.78 3.99
C PHE A 123 0.38 -11.51 5.12
N LYS A 124 1.16 -12.02 6.10
CA LYS A 124 0.65 -12.79 7.24
C LYS A 124 -0.25 -13.99 6.85
N GLY A 125 0.06 -14.65 5.74
CA GLY A 125 -0.72 -15.80 5.23
C GLY A 125 -1.95 -15.42 4.41
N GLU A 126 -2.21 -14.13 4.21
CA GLU A 126 -3.30 -13.64 3.37
C GLU A 126 -2.77 -13.04 2.06
N GLN A 127 -3.54 -13.18 0.98
CA GLN A 127 -3.21 -12.55 -0.29
C GLN A 127 -3.85 -11.15 -0.35
N ILE A 128 -3.03 -10.12 -0.51
CA ILE A 128 -3.47 -8.73 -0.59
C ILE A 128 -3.32 -8.23 -2.03
N ASP A 129 -4.37 -7.64 -2.57
CA ASP A 129 -4.30 -6.78 -3.76
C ASP A 129 -3.68 -5.43 -3.38
N VAL A 130 -2.51 -5.13 -3.96
CA VAL A 130 -1.72 -3.94 -3.64
C VAL A 130 -2.42 -2.66 -4.09
N LEU A 131 -3.18 -2.69 -5.19
CA LEU A 131 -3.93 -1.51 -5.64
C LEU A 131 -5.04 -1.17 -4.64
N THR A 132 -5.77 -2.20 -4.18
CA THR A 132 -6.82 -2.04 -3.16
C THR A 132 -6.23 -1.55 -1.83
N LEU A 133 -5.10 -2.12 -1.39
CA LEU A 133 -4.36 -1.66 -0.20
C LEU A 133 -4.00 -0.17 -0.30
N CYS A 134 -3.40 0.25 -1.43
CA CYS A 134 -3.00 1.64 -1.64
C CYS A 134 -4.21 2.58 -1.68
N ARG A 135 -5.33 2.17 -2.30
CA ARG A 135 -6.57 2.94 -2.33
C ARG A 135 -7.13 3.17 -0.92
N GLN A 136 -7.21 2.12 -0.11
CA GLN A 136 -7.71 2.18 1.26
C GLN A 136 -6.82 3.06 2.14
N ALA A 137 -5.50 2.91 2.02
CA ALA A 137 -4.55 3.76 2.73
C ALA A 137 -4.70 5.23 2.33
N LEU A 138 -4.76 5.56 1.04
CA LEU A 138 -4.95 6.92 0.56
C LEU A 138 -6.26 7.54 1.08
N ALA A 139 -7.35 6.77 1.06
CA ALA A 139 -8.63 7.21 1.61
C ALA A 139 -8.55 7.46 3.13
N HIS A 140 -7.87 6.59 3.88
CA HIS A 140 -7.62 6.78 5.30
C HIS A 140 -6.85 8.08 5.56
N LEU A 141 -5.75 8.29 4.82
CA LEU A 141 -4.92 9.48 4.98
C LEU A 141 -5.69 10.77 4.69
N LYS A 142 -6.48 10.80 3.61
CA LYS A 142 -7.36 11.93 3.27
C LYS A 142 -8.38 12.22 4.36
N THR A 143 -9.04 11.18 4.87
CA THR A 143 -10.10 11.33 5.86
C THR A 143 -9.56 11.85 7.19
N LYS A 144 -8.38 11.37 7.61
CA LYS A 144 -7.83 11.67 8.94
C LYS A 144 -6.90 12.88 8.96
N TYR A 145 -6.26 13.22 7.84
CA TYR A 145 -5.18 14.21 7.78
C TYR A 145 -5.26 15.17 6.59
N GLY A 146 -6.26 15.02 5.71
CA GLY A 146 -6.54 15.89 4.57
C GLY A 146 -7.41 17.09 4.90
#